data_AF-A0A1H9YK62-F1
#
_entry.id   AF-A0A1H9YK62-F1
#
_cell.length_a   1.000
_cell.length_b   1.000
_cell.length_c   1.000
_cell.angle_alpha   90.00
_cell.angle_beta   90.00
_cell.angle_gamma   90.00
#
_symmetry.space_group_name_H-M   'P 1'
#
loop_
_entity.id
_entity.type
_entity.pdbx_description
1 polymer ?
#
loop_
_entity_poly.entity_id
_entity_poly.type
_entity_poly.pdbx_seq_one_letter_code
_entity_poly.pdbx_strand_id
1 'polypeptide(L)' 'MNKYCVASVHVDSEKASVSYYAYLNNSYGLHKVDSWKDDAVCWYDTEKEAMQNRINHEDCVLRFNTDYIPKFSKVEVK' A
#
# COMPACT_ATOMS: atom_id res chain seq x y z
N MET A 1 10.07 13.90 -5.72
CA MET A 1 10.49 12.53 -6.09
C MET A 1 9.25 11.68 -6.24
N ASN A 2 9.15 10.91 -7.32
CA ASN A 2 8.10 9.90 -7.45
C ASN A 2 8.62 8.64 -6.76
N LYS A 3 7.84 8.10 -5.83
CA LYS A 3 8.08 6.80 -5.20
C LYS A 3 6.85 5.95 -5.42
N TYR A 4 7.03 4.65 -5.50
CA TYR A 4 5.95 3.70 -5.76
C TYR A 4 5.94 2.63 -4.68
N CYS A 5 4.78 2.16 -4.27
CA CYS A 5 4.66 1.03 -3.35
C CYS A 5 3.63 0.04 -3.86
N VAL A 6 3.81 -1.23 -3.49
CA VAL A 6 2.78 -2.25 -3.72
C VAL A 6 1.79 -2.17 -2.56
N ALA A 7 0.50 -2.14 -2.90
CA ALA A 7 -0.59 -2.12 -1.94
C ALA A 7 -1.61 -3.19 -2.27
N SER A 8 -2.13 -3.82 -1.23
CA SER A 8 -3.25 -4.73 -1.30
C SER A 8 -4.51 -3.97 -0.97
N VAL A 9 -5.48 -3.99 -1.88
CA VAL A 9 -6.77 -3.34 -1.69
C VAL A 9 -7.79 -4.42 -1.40
N HIS A 10 -8.46 -4.32 -0.26
CA HIS A 10 -9.57 -5.20 0.08
C HIS A 10 -10.85 -4.36 0.09
N VAL A 11 -11.88 -4.85 -0.58
CA VAL A 11 -13.20 -4.22 -0.61
C VAL A 11 -14.21 -5.28 -0.27
N ASP A 12 -14.89 -5.11 0.84
CA ASP A 12 -16.07 -5.88 1.21
C ASP A 12 -17.34 -5.00 1.06
N SER A 13 -18.51 -5.56 1.38
CA SER A 13 -19.80 -4.87 1.22
C SER A 13 -19.96 -3.63 2.11
N GLU A 14 -19.13 -3.45 3.13
CA GLU A 14 -19.27 -2.39 4.14
C GLU A 14 -18.06 -1.46 4.19
N LYS A 15 -16.88 -1.94 3.81
CA LYS A 15 -15.60 -1.26 4.00
C LYS A 15 -14.64 -1.59 2.86
N ALA A 16 -13.88 -0.58 2.50
CA ALA A 16 -12.62 -0.78 1.81
C ALA A 16 -11.48 -0.59 2.81
N SER A 17 -10.38 -1.31 2.59
CA SER A 17 -9.12 -1.15 3.30
C SER A 17 -7.96 -1.24 2.31
N VAL A 18 -6.88 -0.53 2.63
CA VAL A 18 -5.65 -0.55 1.86
C VAL A 18 -4.52 -0.86 2.83
N SER A 19 -3.77 -1.90 2.55
CA SER A 19 -2.57 -2.23 3.29
C SER A 19 -1.37 -2.23 2.35
N TYR A 20 -0.22 -1.80 2.85
CA TYR A 20 1.02 -1.60 2.09
C TYR A 20 2.02 -2.69 2.46
N TYR A 21 2.78 -3.16 1.49
CA TYR A 21 3.83 -4.14 1.75
C TYR A 21 5.04 -3.50 2.43
N ALA A 22 5.52 -4.14 3.49
CA ALA A 22 6.60 -3.66 4.34
C ALA A 22 7.52 -4.79 4.81
N TYR A 23 8.79 -4.50 5.09
CA TYR A 23 9.72 -5.46 5.69
C TYR A 23 9.67 -5.39 7.21
N LEU A 24 9.60 -6.55 7.88
CA LEU A 24 9.80 -6.57 9.33
C LEU A 24 11.18 -5.99 9.67
N ASN A 25 11.24 -5.03 10.61
CA ASN A 25 12.51 -4.45 11.07
C ASN A 25 13.48 -5.58 11.43
N ASN A 26 14.58 -5.67 10.68
CA ASN A 26 15.62 -6.71 10.79
C ASN A 26 15.22 -8.13 10.37
N SER A 27 14.30 -8.34 9.42
CA SER A 27 13.97 -9.66 8.88
C SER A 27 13.61 -9.62 7.39
N TYR A 28 13.89 -10.71 6.67
CA TYR A 28 13.47 -10.93 5.28
C TYR A 28 11.95 -11.21 5.12
N GLY A 29 11.18 -11.06 6.20
CA GLY A 29 9.74 -11.32 6.22
C GLY A 29 8.96 -10.12 5.72
N LEU A 30 8.28 -10.30 4.59
CA LEU A 30 7.34 -9.33 4.06
C LEU A 30 6.01 -9.42 4.83
N HIS A 31 5.46 -8.28 5.24
CA HIS A 31 4.16 -8.17 5.89
C HIS A 31 3.37 -6.98 5.35
N LYS A 32 2.12 -6.83 5.81
CA LYS A 32 1.24 -5.72 5.42
C LYS A 32 1.06 -4.76 6.61
N VAL A 33 1.13 -3.46 6.33
CA VAL A 33 0.85 -2.37 7.28
C VAL A 33 -0.28 -1.49 6.76
N ASP A 34 -1.04 -0.85 7.65
CA ASP A 34 -2.19 -0.02 7.24
C ASP A 34 -1.84 1.46 7.03
N SER A 35 -0.58 1.83 7.25
CA SER A 35 -0.08 3.20 7.09
C SER A 35 1.06 3.24 6.08
N TRP A 36 0.91 4.02 5.02
CA TRP A 36 1.99 4.27 4.06
C TRP A 36 3.18 5.03 4.67
N LYS A 37 2.97 5.68 5.83
CA LYS A 37 4.02 6.41 6.57
C LYS A 37 4.90 5.52 7.42
N ASP A 38 4.64 4.21 7.47
CA ASP A 38 5.51 3.29 8.18
C ASP A 38 6.87 3.23 7.47
N ASP A 39 7.95 3.39 8.22
CA ASP A 39 9.32 3.43 7.69
C ASP A 39 9.73 2.10 7.05
N ALA A 40 9.04 1.01 7.40
CA ALA A 40 9.24 -0.31 6.83
C ALA A 40 8.60 -0.50 5.45
N VAL A 41 7.78 0.44 4.97
CA VAL A 41 7.10 0.32 3.67
C VAL A 41 8.11 0.22 2.53
N CYS A 42 7.88 -0.75 1.65
CA CYS A 42 8.71 -0.97 0.47
C CYS A 42 8.41 0.11 -0.58
N TRP A 43 9.33 1.05 -0.73
CA TRP A 43 9.27 2.11 -1.74
C TRP A 43 10.26 1.85 -2.88
N TYR A 44 9.76 1.92 -4.10
CA TYR A 44 10.49 1.73 -5.35
C TYR A 44 10.62 3.05 -6.10
N ASP A 45 11.66 3.17 -6.93
CA ASP A 45 11.90 4.38 -7.73
C ASP A 45 11.05 4.43 -9.00
N THR A 46 10.58 3.27 -9.47
CA THR A 46 9.75 3.17 -10.67
C THR A 46 8.53 2.29 -10.48
N GLU A 47 7.46 2.59 -11.22
CA GLU A 47 6.24 1.77 -11.24
C GLU A 47 6.52 0.35 -11.72
N LYS A 48 7.40 0.20 -12.72
CA LYS A 48 7.78 -1.10 -13.27
C LYS A 48 8.43 -2.00 -12.22
N GLU A 49 9.33 -1.43 -11.42
CA GLU A 49 9.98 -2.15 -10.32
C GLU A 49 8.98 -2.57 -9.25
N ALA A 50 8.05 -1.68 -8.87
CA ALA A 50 6.98 -2.01 -7.95
C ALA A 50 6.08 -3.14 -8.50
N MET A 51 5.70 -3.09 -9.77
CA MET A 51 4.88 -4.12 -10.43
C MET A 51 5.57 -5.49 -10.46
N GLN A 52 6.89 -5.53 -10.64
CA GLN A 52 7.68 -6.76 -10.60
C GLN A 52 7.75 -7.38 -9.19
N ASN A 53 7.62 -6.57 -8.15
CA ASN A 53 7.62 -6.99 -6.75
C ASN A 53 6.21 -7.26 -6.20
N ARG A 54 5.20 -7.31 -7.07
CA ARG A 54 3.83 -7.59 -6.69
C ARG A 54 3.69 -9.05 -6.22
N ILE A 55 3.01 -9.26 -5.10
CA ILE A 55 2.85 -10.59 -4.51
C ILE A 55 1.62 -11.30 -5.06
N ASN A 56 0.47 -10.60 -5.15
CA ASN A 56 -0.77 -11.15 -5.69
C ASN A 56 -1.17 -10.44 -6.98
N HIS A 57 -1.86 -11.14 -7.86
CA HIS A 57 -2.34 -10.55 -9.11
C HIS A 57 -3.29 -9.36 -8.91
N GLU A 58 -3.98 -9.30 -7.77
CA GLU A 58 -4.95 -8.26 -7.43
C GLU A 58 -4.33 -7.05 -6.70
N ASP A 59 -3.05 -7.14 -6.32
CA ASP A 59 -2.38 -6.01 -5.68
C ASP A 59 -2.14 -4.88 -6.71
N CYS A 60 -2.20 -3.66 -6.20
CA CYS A 60 -2.08 -2.42 -6.95
C CYS A 60 -0.71 -1.78 -6.68
N VAL A 61 -0.22 -0.97 -7.62
CA VAL A 61 0.93 -0.10 -7.40
C VAL A 61 0.44 1.31 -7.21
N LEU A 62 0.85 1.93 -6.10
CA LEU A 62 0.45 3.28 -5.73
C LEU A 62 1.65 4.22 -5.83
N ARG A 63 1.44 5.38 -6.45
CA ARG A 63 2.41 6.46 -6.58
C ARG A 63 2.25 7.46 -5.45
N PHE A 64 3.38 7.69 -4.78
CA PHE A 64 3.54 8.68 -3.74
C PHE A 64 3.11 10.09 -4.21
N ASN A 65 2.29 10.76 -3.41
CA ASN A 65 1.77 12.13 -3.61
C ASN A 65 0.79 12.37 -4.79
N THR A 66 0.50 11.40 -5.65
CA THR A 66 -0.49 11.58 -6.73
C THR A 66 -1.68 10.66 -6.59
N ASP A 67 -1.49 9.47 -6.04
CA ASP A 67 -2.58 8.54 -5.87
C ASP A 67 -3.32 8.92 -4.59
N TYR A 68 -4.49 9.53 -4.79
CA TYR A 68 -5.43 9.81 -3.73
C TYR A 68 -5.95 8.48 -3.19
N ILE A 69 -5.26 7.94 -2.19
CA ILE A 69 -5.82 6.90 -1.34
C ILE A 69 -6.80 7.67 -0.47
N PRO A 70 -8.13 7.53 -0.64
CA PRO A 70 -9.04 8.10 0.33
C PRO A 70 -8.58 7.53 1.66
N LYS A 71 -8.10 8.40 2.55
CA LYS A 71 -8.17 8.09 3.98
C LYS A 71 -9.58 7.55 4.13
N PHE A 72 -9.71 6.33 4.64
CA PHE A 72 -10.94 5.80 5.21
C PHE A 72 -11.33 6.69 6.41
N SER A 73 -11.54 7.96 6.08
CA SER A 73 -12.07 9.03 6.88
C SER A 73 -13.43 8.48 7.18
N LYS A 74 -13.54 7.95 8.39
CA LYS A 74 -14.75 7.49 9.03
C LYS A 74 -15.94 8.16 8.35
N VAL A 75 -16.77 7.37 7.68
CA VAL A 75 -18.09 7.82 7.31
C VAL A 75 -18.78 8.08 8.65
N GLU A 76 -18.71 9.32 9.15
CA GLU A 76 -19.61 9.77 10.20
C GLU A 76 -21.00 9.79 9.57
N VAL A 77 -21.77 8.75 9.88
CA VAL A 77 -23.20 8.71 9.64
C VAL A 77 -23.80 9.80 10.53
N LYS A 78 -24.29 10.87 9.92
CA LYS A 78 -25.12 11.89 10.58
C LYS A 78 -26.50 11.33 10.90
#